data_AF-A0AA95ZDX2-F1
#
_entry.id   AF-A0AA95ZDX2-F1
#
_cell.length_a   1.000
_cell.length_b   1.000
_cell.length_c   1.000
_cell.angle_alpha   90.00
_cell.angle_beta   90.00
_cell.angle_gamma   90.00
#
_symmetry.space_group_name_H-M   'P 1'
#
loop_
_entity.id
_entity.type
_entity.pdbx_description
1 polymer ?
#
loop_
_entity_poly.entity_id
_entity_poly.type
_entity_poly.pdbx_seq_one_letter_code
_entity_poly.pdbx_strand_id
1 'polypeptide(L)'
;MNTIVYKCAPSSDVLQCKSCSLVFTLCIGHISTGGTYKEREICRFQFREFHLLLRTKEQAARSNAGGQIIIRAYGEFKYLGRVEEQIEGLKGEVRKIMTDVTDKPLQMLQLIDQIQRLGIFYHFEREIDEQLEQIHKSYSRLVHGVFKADDLHMIALIFRLLQQQGHNVSSEVFNKFKDGKGKFRESLVADAHGLLSLYEACHLRCHDDAILEEAFHFAMTRLESIDERKVSTNLAKQVKRALKQPLRMGLPRLEARYYIPLYREEPSHDKVLLALAELDFNLLREQHQKELGKITRWWKDIDVARKFPFARDRIVELFFWISGVYFEPEFAVAREILTKVIALLSILDDIYDVYGTLEELVILTEAIQKSVIHILLPRTSEFDRFH
;
A
#
# COMPACT_ATOMS: atom_id res chain seq x y z
N MET A 1 8.65 -24.29 -31.59
CA MET A 1 9.11 -23.40 -30.50
C MET A 1 8.70 -22.00 -30.88
N ASN A 2 7.47 -21.63 -30.51
CA ASN A 2 6.82 -20.38 -30.95
C ASN A 2 6.90 -19.37 -29.82
N THR A 3 7.69 -18.31 -30.03
CA THR A 3 7.67 -17.08 -29.24
C THR A 3 6.49 -16.25 -29.71
N ILE A 4 5.44 -16.14 -28.88
CA ILE A 4 4.30 -15.27 -29.15
C ILE A 4 4.72 -13.83 -28.80
N VAL A 5 4.87 -13.02 -29.85
CA VAL A 5 5.03 -11.57 -29.81
C VAL A 5 3.65 -10.96 -29.59
N TYR A 6 3.42 -10.31 -28.45
CA TYR A 6 2.24 -9.45 -28.27
C TYR A 6 2.45 -8.14 -29.03
N LYS A 7 1.79 -8.02 -30.19
CA LYS A 7 1.57 -6.76 -30.91
C LYS A 7 0.43 -6.01 -30.22
N CYS A 8 0.71 -4.88 -29.58
CA CYS A 8 -0.28 -3.82 -29.40
C CYS A 8 -0.12 -2.82 -30.56
N ALA A 9 -1.13 -2.72 -31.42
CA ALA A 9 -1.20 -1.68 -32.45
C ALA A 9 -1.81 -0.39 -31.85
N PRO A 10 -1.41 0.81 -32.35
CA PRO A 10 -1.74 2.09 -31.74
C PRO A 10 -3.01 2.70 -32.34
N SER A 11 -3.83 3.33 -31.52
CA SER A 11 -4.86 4.27 -31.98
C SER A 11 -4.80 5.54 -31.12
N SER A 12 -4.14 6.54 -31.72
CA SER A 12 -4.35 8.00 -31.65
C SER A 12 -4.82 8.67 -30.36
N ASP A 13 -3.97 9.62 -29.93
CA ASP A 13 -4.25 10.80 -29.10
C ASP A 13 -4.30 10.64 -27.58
N VAL A 14 -3.17 10.20 -27.00
CA VAL A 14 -2.71 10.71 -25.70
C VAL A 14 -1.19 10.87 -25.76
N LEU A 15 -0.69 12.11 -25.70
CA LEU A 15 0.71 12.38 -25.35
C LEU A 15 0.95 11.87 -23.93
N GLN A 16 1.35 10.61 -23.85
CA GLN A 16 1.67 9.91 -22.60
C GLN A 16 3.07 10.36 -22.17
N CYS A 17 3.13 11.06 -21.04
CA CYS A 17 4.35 11.55 -20.41
C CYS A 17 5.40 10.42 -20.32
N LYS A 18 6.51 10.53 -21.07
CA LYS A 18 7.56 9.51 -21.13
C LYS A 18 8.38 9.39 -19.83
N SER A 19 8.29 10.39 -18.95
CA SER A 19 8.90 10.44 -17.60
C SER A 19 8.45 9.30 -16.68
N CYS A 20 7.28 8.72 -16.91
CA CYS A 20 6.79 7.59 -16.12
C CYS A 20 7.45 6.26 -16.49
N SER A 21 7.91 6.09 -17.75
CA SER A 21 8.33 4.79 -18.29
C SER A 21 9.67 4.29 -17.74
N LEU A 22 10.62 5.21 -17.48
CA LEU A 22 11.93 4.84 -16.92
C LEU A 22 11.85 4.50 -15.42
N VAL A 23 11.07 5.27 -14.66
CA VAL A 23 10.78 5.03 -13.23
C VAL A 23 9.99 3.73 -13.04
N PHE A 24 9.09 3.42 -13.98
CA PHE A 24 8.34 2.16 -14.06
C PHE A 24 9.26 0.95 -14.29
N THR A 25 10.30 1.09 -15.11
CA THR A 25 11.21 -0.02 -15.46
C THR A 25 12.12 -0.41 -14.28
N LEU A 26 12.60 0.56 -13.50
CA LEU A 26 13.49 0.31 -12.35
C LEU A 26 12.77 -0.30 -11.14
N CYS A 27 11.51 0.08 -10.88
CA CYS A 27 10.72 -0.56 -9.83
C CYS A 27 10.33 -2.00 -10.21
N ILE A 28 10.04 -2.28 -11.49
CA ILE A 28 9.69 -3.63 -11.95
C ILE A 28 10.91 -4.56 -11.98
N GLY A 29 12.11 -4.05 -12.27
CA GLY A 29 13.34 -4.85 -12.31
C GLY A 29 13.67 -5.56 -11.00
N HIS A 30 13.38 -4.93 -9.85
CA HIS A 30 13.62 -5.51 -8.51
C HIS A 30 12.50 -6.46 -8.04
N ILE A 31 11.31 -6.32 -8.61
CA ILE A 31 10.13 -7.15 -8.32
C ILE A 31 10.18 -8.50 -9.07
N SER A 32 10.97 -8.57 -10.14
CA SER A 32 11.09 -9.77 -11.00
C SER A 32 11.85 -10.94 -10.36
N THR A 33 12.61 -10.73 -9.28
CA THR A 33 13.52 -11.76 -8.73
C THR A 33 13.13 -12.37 -7.39
N GLY A 34 11.95 -12.05 -6.82
CA GLY A 34 11.53 -12.74 -5.59
C GLY A 34 10.34 -12.19 -4.81
N GLY A 35 9.69 -11.10 -5.24
CA GLY A 35 8.55 -10.55 -4.51
C GLY A 35 7.30 -11.44 -4.60
N THR A 36 6.59 -11.56 -3.48
CA THR A 36 5.27 -12.19 -3.39
C THR A 36 4.30 -11.50 -4.36
N TYR A 37 3.25 -12.21 -4.79
CA TYR A 37 2.23 -11.68 -5.70
C TYR A 37 1.64 -10.32 -5.23
N LYS A 38 1.65 -10.09 -3.90
CA LYS A 38 1.25 -8.85 -3.20
C LYS A 38 2.11 -7.63 -3.57
N GLU A 39 3.42 -7.78 -3.73
CA GLU A 39 4.35 -6.69 -4.01
C GLU A 39 4.30 -6.22 -5.48
N ARG A 40 3.81 -7.09 -6.40
CA ARG A 40 3.80 -6.81 -7.85
C ARG A 40 2.65 -5.90 -8.29
N GLU A 41 1.55 -5.90 -7.55
CA GLU A 41 0.33 -5.15 -7.89
C GLU A 41 0.27 -3.77 -7.23
N ILE A 42 0.79 -3.65 -5.99
CA ILE A 42 0.88 -2.38 -5.25
C ILE A 42 1.65 -1.31 -6.06
N CYS A 43 2.73 -1.70 -6.73
CA CYS A 43 3.53 -0.79 -7.55
C CYS A 43 2.85 -0.33 -8.87
N ARG A 44 1.92 -1.11 -9.45
CA ARG A 44 1.25 -0.70 -10.71
C ARG A 44 0.19 0.37 -10.49
N PHE A 45 -0.48 0.37 -9.35
CA PHE A 45 -1.61 1.28 -9.07
C PHE A 45 -1.21 2.55 -8.30
N GLN A 46 -0.18 2.51 -7.46
CA GLN A 46 0.28 3.68 -6.69
C GLN A 46 0.72 4.87 -7.56
N PHE A 47 1.06 4.65 -8.83
CA PHE A 47 1.59 5.68 -9.72
C PHE A 47 0.52 6.63 -10.30
N ARG A 48 -0.70 6.15 -10.62
CA ARG A 48 -1.79 7.01 -11.13
C ARG A 48 -2.28 8.02 -10.08
N GLU A 49 -2.33 7.61 -8.81
CA GLU A 49 -2.81 8.44 -7.70
C GLU A 49 -1.73 9.36 -7.12
N PHE A 50 -0.44 9.01 -7.22
CA PHE A 50 0.66 9.92 -6.85
C PHE A 50 0.58 11.24 -7.61
N HIS A 51 0.14 11.19 -8.87
CA HIS A 51 -0.06 12.38 -9.71
C HIS A 51 -1.25 13.27 -9.28
N LEU A 52 -2.27 12.68 -8.64
CA LEU A 52 -3.45 13.38 -8.09
C LEU A 52 -3.19 13.96 -6.69
N LEU A 53 -2.42 13.25 -5.86
CA LEU A 53 -1.94 13.73 -4.55
C LEU A 53 -0.99 14.91 -4.67
N LEU A 54 -0.13 14.92 -5.70
CA LEU A 54 0.76 16.06 -5.98
C LEU A 54 0.01 17.32 -6.42
N ARG A 55 -1.17 17.21 -7.06
CA ARG A 55 -1.99 18.38 -7.43
C ARG A 55 -2.80 18.98 -6.28
N THR A 56 -2.91 18.30 -5.13
CA THR A 56 -3.82 18.71 -4.04
C THR A 56 -3.13 19.21 -2.77
N LYS A 57 -1.80 19.34 -2.73
CA LYS A 57 -1.08 19.87 -1.57
C LYS A 57 -0.08 20.96 -1.93
N GLU A 58 -0.58 22.08 -2.43
CA GLU A 58 0.19 23.32 -2.59
C GLU A 58 -0.01 24.32 -1.43
N GLN A 59 -0.68 23.92 -0.34
CA GLN A 59 -0.85 24.76 0.86
C GLN A 59 -0.77 23.92 2.14
N ALA A 60 0.44 23.68 2.66
CA ALA A 60 0.74 23.61 4.10
C ALA A 60 2.16 23.07 4.34
N ALA A 61 3.18 23.92 4.19
CA ALA A 61 4.49 23.68 4.81
C ALA A 61 5.27 24.99 4.96
N ARG A 62 4.89 25.79 5.96
CA ARG A 62 5.79 26.76 6.59
C ARG A 62 5.68 26.59 8.10
N SER A 63 6.68 25.99 8.73
CA SER A 63 7.12 26.43 10.04
C SER A 63 8.46 25.78 10.40
N ASN A 64 9.35 26.66 10.88
CA ASN A 64 10.69 26.41 11.36
C ASN A 64 10.69 25.46 12.56
N ALA A 65 11.54 24.44 12.52
CA ALA A 65 11.99 23.72 13.71
C ALA A 65 13.45 23.30 13.54
N GLY A 66 14.32 24.30 13.37
CA GLY A 66 15.77 24.13 13.38
C GLY A 66 16.35 24.83 14.61
N GLY A 67 16.43 24.14 15.73
CA GLY A 67 17.10 24.68 16.92
C GLY A 67 16.62 24.09 18.23
N GLN A 68 17.14 22.90 18.58
CA GLN A 68 17.44 22.39 19.93
C GLN A 68 17.36 20.85 19.93
N ILE A 69 18.47 20.14 19.69
CA ILE A 69 18.49 18.66 19.69
C ILE A 69 19.58 18.03 20.58
N ILE A 70 20.54 18.75 21.17
CA ILE A 70 21.73 18.07 21.69
C ILE A 70 21.64 17.57 23.16
N ILE A 71 20.56 17.82 23.91
CA ILE A 71 20.42 17.30 25.30
C ILE A 71 19.37 16.15 25.42
N ARG A 72 18.66 15.79 24.34
CA ARG A 72 17.55 14.81 24.38
C ARG A 72 17.96 13.34 24.26
N ALA A 73 19.21 13.04 23.89
CA ALA A 73 19.62 11.69 23.51
C ALA A 73 19.52 10.67 24.67
N TYR A 74 19.97 10.97 25.88
CA TYR A 74 19.96 9.94 26.95
C TYR A 74 18.56 9.63 27.52
N GLY A 75 17.62 10.58 27.46
CA GLY A 75 16.21 10.36 27.86
C GLY A 75 15.39 9.63 26.81
N GLU A 76 15.65 9.88 25.52
CA GLU A 76 14.96 9.23 24.39
C GLU A 76 15.26 7.73 24.29
N PHE A 77 16.51 7.29 24.55
CA PHE A 77 16.85 5.86 24.46
C PHE A 77 16.17 4.99 25.53
N LYS A 78 16.04 5.50 26.77
CA LYS A 78 15.35 4.78 27.85
C LYS A 78 13.83 4.74 27.64
N TYR A 79 13.27 5.77 27.00
CA TYR A 79 11.87 5.83 26.60
C TYR A 79 11.58 4.86 25.44
N LEU A 80 12.45 4.83 24.42
CA LEU A 80 12.31 3.96 23.26
C LEU A 80 12.36 2.47 23.67
N GLY A 81 13.33 2.06 24.48
CA GLY A 81 13.44 0.67 24.93
C GLY A 81 12.24 0.20 25.76
N ARG A 82 11.61 1.09 26.55
CA ARG A 82 10.38 0.78 27.30
C ARG A 82 9.18 0.62 26.36
N VAL A 83 9.10 1.43 25.30
CA VAL A 83 8.02 1.35 24.31
C VAL A 83 8.15 0.07 23.47
N GLU A 84 9.38 -0.31 23.09
CA GLU A 84 9.64 -1.56 22.37
C GLU A 84 9.26 -2.79 23.21
N GLU A 85 9.61 -2.81 24.50
CA GLU A 85 9.19 -3.88 25.42
C GLU A 85 7.66 -3.97 25.56
N GLN A 86 6.98 -2.82 25.65
CA GLN A 86 5.51 -2.76 25.67
C GLN A 86 4.90 -3.30 24.38
N ILE A 87 5.45 -2.93 23.23
CA ILE A 87 5.02 -3.42 21.92
C ILE A 87 5.18 -4.94 21.84
N GLU A 88 6.31 -5.51 22.27
CA GLU A 88 6.51 -6.96 22.29
C GLU A 88 5.52 -7.69 23.21
N GLY A 89 5.25 -7.13 24.39
CA GLY A 89 4.22 -7.63 25.29
C GLY A 89 2.83 -7.65 24.62
N LEU A 90 2.44 -6.54 23.99
CA LEU A 90 1.16 -6.44 23.29
C LEU A 90 1.07 -7.39 22.09
N LYS A 91 2.15 -7.57 21.31
CA LYS A 91 2.20 -8.59 20.24
C LYS A 91 1.96 -9.99 20.80
N GLY A 92 2.55 -10.31 21.97
CA GLY A 92 2.29 -11.56 22.68
C GLY A 92 0.82 -11.76 23.02
N GLU A 93 0.15 -10.71 23.52
CA GLU A 93 -1.29 -10.75 23.82
C GLU A 93 -2.14 -10.91 22.55
N VAL A 94 -1.82 -10.22 21.45
CA VAL A 94 -2.54 -10.40 20.18
C VAL A 94 -2.41 -11.84 19.66
N ARG A 95 -1.24 -12.47 19.79
CA ARG A 95 -1.07 -13.89 19.42
C ARG A 95 -1.92 -14.83 20.29
N LYS A 96 -2.13 -14.51 21.57
CA LYS A 96 -3.06 -15.26 22.43
C LYS A 96 -4.50 -15.08 21.95
N ILE A 97 -4.92 -13.85 21.64
CA ILE A 97 -6.26 -13.56 21.09
C ILE A 97 -6.50 -14.37 19.80
N MET A 98 -5.52 -14.41 18.89
CA MET A 98 -5.60 -15.25 17.67
C MET A 98 -5.75 -16.74 18.02
N THR A 99 -4.99 -17.23 19.00
CA THR A 99 -5.08 -18.63 19.47
C THR A 99 -6.47 -18.94 20.02
N ASP A 100 -7.05 -18.06 20.84
CA ASP A 100 -8.36 -18.23 21.49
C ASP A 100 -9.55 -18.26 20.51
N VAL A 101 -9.36 -17.73 19.30
CA VAL A 101 -10.37 -17.70 18.23
C VAL A 101 -10.04 -18.62 17.06
N THR A 102 -9.02 -19.49 17.20
CA THR A 102 -8.60 -20.42 16.13
C THR A 102 -9.75 -21.34 15.68
N ASP A 103 -10.57 -21.84 16.61
CA ASP A 103 -11.73 -22.68 16.29
C ASP A 103 -12.98 -21.89 15.88
N LYS A 104 -12.87 -20.56 15.72
CA LYS A 104 -13.98 -19.64 15.42
C LYS A 104 -13.67 -18.82 14.16
N PRO A 105 -13.84 -19.39 12.96
CA PRO A 105 -13.46 -18.76 11.69
C PRO A 105 -14.05 -17.37 11.46
N LEU A 106 -15.30 -17.13 11.91
CA LEU A 106 -15.95 -15.82 11.83
C LEU A 106 -15.19 -14.74 12.61
N GLN A 107 -14.80 -15.05 13.85
CA GLN A 107 -14.08 -14.13 14.72
C GLN A 107 -12.64 -13.96 14.22
N MET A 108 -12.01 -15.03 13.74
CA MET A 108 -10.68 -14.98 13.14
C MET A 108 -10.64 -14.05 11.91
N LEU A 109 -11.61 -14.13 11.00
CA LEU A 109 -11.69 -13.24 9.83
C LEU A 109 -11.82 -11.76 10.23
N GLN A 110 -12.67 -11.47 11.22
CA GLN A 110 -12.84 -10.11 11.74
C GLN A 110 -11.56 -9.59 12.40
N LEU A 111 -10.88 -10.44 13.17
CA LEU A 111 -9.61 -10.12 13.83
C LEU A 111 -8.52 -9.81 12.81
N ILE A 112 -8.38 -10.65 11.77
CA ILE A 112 -7.41 -10.42 10.69
C ILE A 112 -7.72 -9.10 9.97
N ASP A 113 -8.99 -8.81 9.67
CA ASP A 113 -9.38 -7.54 9.06
C ASP A 113 -8.98 -6.34 9.92
N GLN A 114 -9.26 -6.39 11.22
CA GLN A 114 -8.88 -5.32 12.15
C GLN A 114 -7.37 -5.15 12.22
N ILE A 115 -6.60 -6.23 12.32
CA ILE A 115 -5.13 -6.21 12.32
C ILE A 115 -4.58 -5.56 11.04
N GLN A 116 -5.14 -5.91 9.87
CA GLN A 116 -4.75 -5.32 8.59
C GLN A 116 -5.09 -3.84 8.51
N ARG A 117 -6.33 -3.46 8.85
CA ARG A 117 -6.82 -2.08 8.78
C ARG A 117 -6.15 -1.16 9.80
N LEU A 118 -5.71 -1.69 10.94
CA LEU A 118 -4.90 -0.97 11.93
C LEU A 118 -3.43 -0.83 11.51
N GLY A 119 -3.01 -1.48 10.42
CA GLY A 119 -1.66 -1.34 9.86
C GLY A 119 -0.58 -2.01 10.70
N ILE A 120 -0.93 -3.06 11.44
CA ILE A 120 -0.03 -3.85 12.31
C ILE A 120 0.14 -5.30 11.83
N PHE A 121 -0.38 -5.65 10.66
CA PHE A 121 -0.36 -7.01 10.12
C PHE A 121 1.05 -7.57 9.89
N TYR A 122 2.03 -6.73 9.59
CA TYR A 122 3.41 -7.16 9.32
C TYR A 122 4.10 -7.79 10.55
N HIS A 123 3.55 -7.60 11.76
CA HIS A 123 4.01 -8.30 12.96
C HIS A 123 3.51 -9.73 13.10
N PHE A 124 2.53 -10.12 12.28
CA PHE A 124 1.76 -11.36 12.39
C PHE A 124 1.59 -12.08 11.04
N GLU A 125 2.46 -11.82 10.06
CA GLU A 125 2.29 -12.33 8.69
C GLU A 125 2.16 -13.85 8.67
N ARG A 126 3.05 -14.54 9.39
CA ARG A 126 3.01 -16.00 9.50
C ARG A 126 1.70 -16.49 10.11
N GLU A 127 1.29 -15.92 11.24
CA GLU A 127 0.05 -16.30 11.92
C GLU A 127 -1.17 -16.04 11.02
N ILE A 128 -1.21 -14.92 10.30
CA ILE A 128 -2.29 -14.59 9.36
C ILE A 128 -2.33 -15.60 8.20
N ASP A 129 -1.18 -15.90 7.61
CA ASP A 129 -1.08 -16.79 6.46
C ASP A 129 -1.48 -18.23 6.83
N GLU A 130 -1.01 -18.74 7.97
CA GLU A 130 -1.41 -20.05 8.50
C GLU A 130 -2.92 -20.13 8.71
N GLN A 131 -3.53 -19.11 9.31
CA GLN A 131 -4.97 -19.10 9.59
C GLN A 131 -5.81 -18.98 8.30
N LEU A 132 -5.40 -18.14 7.35
CA LEU A 132 -6.10 -18.00 6.07
C LEU A 132 -5.97 -19.27 5.22
N GLU A 133 -4.85 -20.00 5.30
CA GLU A 133 -4.70 -21.30 4.66
C GLU A 133 -5.69 -22.32 5.22
N GLN A 134 -5.89 -22.36 6.55
CA GLN A 134 -6.86 -23.26 7.18
C GLN A 134 -8.31 -22.89 6.84
N ILE A 135 -8.60 -21.59 6.81
CA ILE A 135 -9.90 -21.07 6.38
C ILE A 135 -10.16 -21.44 4.92
N HIS A 136 -9.16 -21.33 4.05
CA HIS A 136 -9.26 -21.73 2.65
C HIS A 136 -9.55 -23.22 2.49
N LYS A 137 -8.86 -24.10 3.23
CA LYS A 137 -9.13 -25.55 3.27
C LYS A 137 -10.57 -25.86 3.69
N SER A 138 -11.14 -25.05 4.57
CA SER A 138 -12.53 -25.15 5.03
C SER A 138 -13.53 -24.31 4.22
N TYR A 139 -13.11 -23.61 3.17
CA TYR A 139 -13.89 -22.56 2.51
C TYR A 139 -15.29 -23.02 2.08
N SER A 140 -15.38 -24.13 1.36
CA SER A 140 -16.67 -24.67 0.88
C SER A 140 -17.63 -24.96 2.04
N ARG A 141 -17.15 -25.59 3.12
CA ARG A 141 -17.95 -25.87 4.32
C ARG A 141 -18.41 -24.58 5.01
N LEU A 142 -17.54 -23.57 5.08
CA LEU A 142 -17.87 -22.29 5.70
C LEU A 142 -18.95 -21.56 4.91
N VAL A 143 -18.76 -21.46 3.59
CA VAL A 143 -19.62 -20.70 2.68
C VAL A 143 -20.99 -21.35 2.45
N HIS A 144 -21.07 -22.67 2.46
CA HIS A 144 -22.30 -23.41 2.19
C HIS A 144 -22.98 -23.99 3.45
N GLY A 145 -22.32 -23.95 4.61
CA GLY A 145 -22.85 -24.54 5.85
C GLY A 145 -22.86 -23.59 7.05
N VAL A 146 -21.71 -22.98 7.38
CA VAL A 146 -21.54 -22.23 8.64
C VAL A 146 -22.03 -20.79 8.53
N PHE A 147 -21.71 -20.11 7.43
CA PHE A 147 -22.20 -18.76 7.20
C PHE A 147 -23.69 -18.80 6.90
N LYS A 148 -24.44 -17.91 7.54
CA LYS A 148 -25.85 -17.71 7.17
C LYS A 148 -25.89 -17.35 5.68
N ALA A 149 -26.80 -17.97 4.94
CA ALA A 149 -26.90 -17.78 3.50
C ALA A 149 -27.03 -16.30 3.09
N ASP A 150 -27.52 -15.45 4.00
CA ASP A 150 -27.77 -14.04 3.77
C ASP A 150 -26.73 -13.09 4.42
N ASP A 151 -25.61 -13.57 4.98
CA ASP A 151 -24.57 -12.72 5.57
C ASP A 151 -23.60 -12.20 4.49
N LEU A 152 -24.00 -11.10 3.83
CA LEU A 152 -23.22 -10.48 2.76
C LEU A 152 -21.84 -10.01 3.27
N HIS A 153 -21.80 -9.43 4.47
CA HIS A 153 -20.56 -8.95 5.08
C HIS A 153 -19.52 -10.08 5.19
N MET A 154 -19.89 -11.20 5.82
CA MET A 154 -18.93 -12.27 6.07
C MET A 154 -18.47 -12.96 4.78
N ILE A 155 -19.37 -13.14 3.81
CA ILE A 155 -19.03 -13.71 2.50
C ILE A 155 -18.09 -12.80 1.71
N ALA A 156 -18.36 -11.50 1.69
CA ALA A 156 -17.47 -10.55 1.02
C ALA A 156 -16.12 -10.44 1.73
N LEU A 157 -16.10 -10.49 3.07
CA LEU A 157 -14.89 -10.43 3.87
C LEU A 157 -13.97 -11.64 3.63
N ILE A 158 -14.50 -12.87 3.72
CA ILE A 158 -13.71 -14.08 3.45
C ILE A 158 -13.19 -14.09 2.02
N PHE A 159 -14.03 -13.69 1.05
CA PHE A 159 -13.62 -13.59 -0.35
C PHE A 159 -12.43 -12.65 -0.50
N ARG A 160 -12.54 -11.44 0.06
CA ARG A 160 -11.48 -10.44 0.00
C ARG A 160 -10.18 -10.94 0.65
N LEU A 161 -10.25 -11.42 1.89
CA LEU A 161 -9.05 -11.80 2.64
C LEU A 161 -8.30 -12.98 1.99
N LEU A 162 -9.03 -13.97 1.47
CA LEU A 162 -8.43 -15.10 0.76
C LEU A 162 -7.79 -14.65 -0.55
N GLN A 163 -8.50 -13.85 -1.36
CA GLN A 163 -7.98 -13.37 -2.64
C GLN A 163 -6.77 -12.43 -2.44
N GLN A 164 -6.74 -11.65 -1.35
CA GLN A 164 -5.59 -10.81 -0.97
C GLN A 164 -4.32 -11.63 -0.67
N GLN A 165 -4.46 -12.87 -0.21
CA GLN A 165 -3.35 -13.80 0.03
C GLN A 165 -3.05 -14.73 -1.14
N GLY A 166 -3.69 -14.52 -2.30
CA GLY A 166 -3.47 -15.34 -3.48
C GLY A 166 -4.18 -16.69 -3.45
N HIS A 167 -5.09 -16.92 -2.50
CA HIS A 167 -5.99 -18.05 -2.56
C HIS A 167 -7.12 -17.76 -3.56
N ASN A 168 -7.19 -18.54 -4.63
CA ASN A 168 -8.20 -18.36 -5.66
C ASN A 168 -9.57 -18.84 -5.19
N VAL A 169 -10.52 -17.91 -5.04
CA VAL A 169 -11.91 -18.21 -4.66
C VAL A 169 -12.89 -17.78 -5.76
N SER A 170 -13.90 -18.63 -6.01
CA SER A 170 -14.88 -18.36 -7.06
C SER A 170 -15.85 -17.24 -6.67
N SER A 171 -16.08 -16.28 -7.58
CA SER A 171 -17.08 -15.22 -7.42
C SER A 171 -18.52 -15.73 -7.49
N GLU A 172 -18.74 -16.99 -7.91
CA GLU A 172 -20.06 -17.64 -7.90
C GLU A 172 -20.69 -17.68 -6.51
N VAL A 173 -19.87 -17.57 -5.46
CA VAL A 173 -20.37 -17.43 -4.09
C VAL A 173 -21.36 -16.27 -3.94
N PHE A 174 -21.24 -15.21 -4.75
CA PHE A 174 -22.13 -14.06 -4.70
C PHE A 174 -23.48 -14.29 -5.41
N ASN A 175 -23.63 -15.37 -6.20
CA ASN A 175 -24.91 -15.68 -6.86
C ASN A 175 -26.05 -15.93 -5.87
N LYS A 176 -25.75 -16.34 -4.64
CA LYS A 176 -26.75 -16.51 -3.57
C LYS A 176 -27.46 -15.20 -3.21
N PHE A 177 -26.83 -14.05 -3.45
CA PHE A 177 -27.39 -12.72 -3.19
C PHE A 177 -28.17 -12.15 -4.37
N LYS A 178 -28.33 -12.94 -5.44
CA LYS A 178 -29.14 -12.57 -6.60
C LYS A 178 -30.59 -13.05 -6.45
N ASP A 179 -31.48 -12.40 -7.18
CA ASP A 179 -32.89 -12.74 -7.31
C ASP A 179 -33.11 -13.75 -8.44
N GLY A 180 -34.36 -14.18 -8.66
CA GLY A 180 -34.71 -15.11 -9.73
C GLY A 180 -34.51 -14.55 -11.15
N LYS A 181 -34.21 -13.26 -11.31
CA LYS A 181 -33.86 -12.62 -12.58
C LYS A 181 -32.35 -12.53 -12.78
N GLY A 182 -31.56 -13.06 -11.84
CA GLY A 182 -30.10 -13.04 -11.90
C GLY A 182 -29.47 -11.71 -11.52
N LYS A 183 -30.21 -10.80 -10.87
CA LYS A 183 -29.70 -9.50 -10.40
C LYS A 183 -29.52 -9.48 -8.89
N PHE A 184 -28.56 -8.71 -8.37
CA PHE A 184 -28.43 -8.50 -6.93
C PHE A 184 -29.73 -7.98 -6.29
N ARG A 185 -30.13 -8.60 -5.18
CA ARG A 185 -31.42 -8.31 -4.51
C ARG A 185 -31.43 -6.88 -3.96
N GLU A 186 -32.50 -6.16 -4.24
CA GLU A 186 -32.73 -4.81 -3.71
C GLU A 186 -32.83 -4.77 -2.17
N SER A 187 -33.17 -5.89 -1.53
CA SER A 187 -33.19 -5.99 -0.07
C SER A 187 -31.81 -5.79 0.58
N LEU A 188 -30.71 -5.98 -0.16
CA LEU A 188 -29.34 -5.80 0.35
C LEU A 188 -29.03 -4.34 0.73
N VAL A 189 -29.84 -3.38 0.27
CA VAL A 189 -29.70 -1.96 0.61
C VAL A 189 -29.86 -1.71 2.11
N ALA A 190 -30.54 -2.59 2.84
CA ALA A 190 -30.65 -2.52 4.30
C ALA A 190 -29.34 -2.86 5.02
N ASP A 191 -28.43 -3.63 4.38
CA ASP A 191 -27.14 -4.03 4.95
C ASP A 191 -26.00 -3.18 4.37
N ALA A 192 -25.92 -1.95 4.84
CA ALA A 192 -24.86 -1.01 4.47
C ALA A 192 -23.44 -1.55 4.71
N HIS A 193 -23.25 -2.34 5.77
CA HIS A 193 -21.95 -2.91 6.13
C HIS A 193 -21.55 -4.04 5.18
N GLY A 194 -22.51 -4.90 4.82
CA GLY A 194 -22.36 -5.91 3.77
C GLY A 194 -22.05 -5.29 2.42
N LEU A 195 -22.75 -4.22 2.03
CA LEU A 195 -22.48 -3.49 0.79
C LEU A 195 -21.07 -2.90 0.74
N LEU A 196 -20.60 -2.29 1.84
CA LEU A 196 -19.23 -1.79 1.93
C LEU A 196 -18.22 -2.94 1.77
N SER A 197 -18.48 -4.08 2.40
CA SER A 197 -17.60 -5.24 2.31
C SER A 197 -17.57 -5.83 0.90
N LEU A 198 -18.72 -5.89 0.22
CA LEU A 198 -18.84 -6.31 -1.17
C LEU A 198 -18.08 -5.35 -2.09
N TYR A 199 -18.26 -4.05 -1.91
CA TYR A 199 -17.54 -3.02 -2.67
C TYR A 199 -16.02 -3.20 -2.57
N GLU A 200 -15.49 -3.39 -1.36
CA GLU A 200 -14.07 -3.62 -1.15
C GLU A 200 -13.58 -4.94 -1.76
N ALA A 201 -14.39 -6.00 -1.69
CA ALA A 201 -14.10 -7.28 -2.31
C ALA A 201 -14.05 -7.20 -3.85
N CYS A 202 -14.92 -6.42 -4.46
CA CYS A 202 -14.98 -6.22 -5.92
C CYS A 202 -13.72 -5.57 -6.50
N HIS A 203 -12.90 -4.89 -5.70
CA HIS A 203 -11.60 -4.37 -6.16
C HIS A 203 -10.54 -5.47 -6.34
N LEU A 204 -10.84 -6.72 -5.95
CA LEU A 204 -9.99 -7.89 -6.20
C LEU A 204 -10.36 -8.68 -7.45
N ARG A 205 -11.30 -8.18 -8.26
CA ARG A 205 -11.75 -8.87 -9.48
C ARG A 205 -10.64 -9.04 -10.50
N CYS A 206 -10.67 -10.19 -11.18
CA CYS A 206 -9.85 -10.47 -12.34
C CYS A 206 -10.55 -10.01 -13.64
N HIS A 207 -9.81 -9.97 -14.74
CA HIS A 207 -10.42 -9.75 -16.06
C HIS A 207 -11.53 -10.78 -16.33
N ASP A 208 -12.62 -10.31 -16.95
CA ASP A 208 -13.77 -11.11 -17.37
C ASP A 208 -14.62 -11.72 -16.23
N ASP A 209 -14.47 -11.25 -14.98
CA ASP A 209 -15.36 -11.64 -13.88
C ASP A 209 -16.66 -10.82 -13.90
N ALA A 210 -17.63 -11.26 -14.72
CA ALA A 210 -18.92 -10.60 -14.89
C ALA A 210 -19.72 -10.48 -13.59
N ILE A 211 -19.56 -11.42 -12.64
CA ILE A 211 -20.28 -11.39 -11.36
C ILE A 211 -19.76 -10.25 -10.50
N LEU A 212 -18.43 -10.12 -10.36
CA LEU A 212 -17.84 -9.04 -9.57
C LEU A 212 -17.99 -7.68 -10.24
N GLU A 213 -18.03 -7.61 -11.58
CA GLU A 213 -18.28 -6.36 -12.30
C GLU A 213 -19.71 -5.87 -12.04
N GLU A 214 -20.71 -6.75 -12.10
CA GLU A 214 -22.09 -6.43 -11.74
C GLU A 214 -22.20 -6.04 -10.25
N ALA A 215 -21.56 -6.81 -9.37
CA ALA A 215 -21.54 -6.55 -7.93
C ALA A 215 -20.92 -5.20 -7.60
N PHE A 216 -19.85 -4.82 -8.30
CA PHE A 216 -19.18 -3.52 -8.14
C PHE A 216 -20.14 -2.37 -8.44
N HIS A 217 -20.80 -2.41 -9.60
CA HIS A 217 -21.75 -1.38 -10.02
C HIS A 217 -22.93 -1.28 -9.06
N PHE A 218 -23.47 -2.42 -8.63
CA PHE A 218 -24.54 -2.48 -7.65
C PHE A 218 -24.11 -1.86 -6.31
N ALA A 219 -23.02 -2.34 -5.73
CA ALA A 219 -22.55 -1.87 -4.42
C ALA A 219 -22.19 -0.37 -4.46
N MET A 220 -21.48 0.08 -5.49
CA MET A 220 -21.13 1.50 -5.67
C MET A 220 -22.37 2.38 -5.72
N THR A 221 -23.35 2.06 -6.57
CA THR A 221 -24.59 2.83 -6.71
C THR A 221 -25.36 2.93 -5.38
N ARG A 222 -25.42 1.83 -4.62
CA ARG A 222 -26.13 1.78 -3.33
C ARG A 222 -25.39 2.53 -2.22
N LEU A 223 -24.07 2.47 -2.22
CA LEU A 223 -23.24 3.21 -1.26
C LEU A 223 -23.26 4.72 -1.53
N GLU A 224 -23.29 5.15 -2.80
CA GLU A 224 -23.42 6.57 -3.17
C GLU A 224 -24.79 7.16 -2.79
N SER A 225 -25.84 6.33 -2.77
CA SER A 225 -27.22 6.73 -2.44
C SER A 225 -27.62 6.42 -0.99
N ILE A 226 -26.65 6.07 -0.13
CA ILE A 226 -26.94 5.67 1.24
C ILE A 226 -27.50 6.83 2.07
N ASP A 227 -28.54 6.56 2.86
CA ASP A 227 -29.07 7.52 3.82
C ASP A 227 -28.18 7.52 5.07
N GLU A 228 -27.26 8.50 5.17
CA GLU A 228 -26.34 8.65 6.30
C GLU A 228 -27.06 8.74 7.66
N ARG A 229 -28.35 9.11 7.70
CA ARG A 229 -29.15 9.19 8.94
C ARG A 229 -29.56 7.82 9.47
N LYS A 230 -29.50 6.78 8.63
CA LYS A 230 -29.90 5.40 8.97
C LYS A 230 -28.72 4.50 9.30
N VAL A 231 -27.49 5.00 9.21
CA VAL A 231 -26.27 4.25 9.54
C VAL A 231 -25.50 4.92 10.66
N SER A 232 -24.61 4.18 11.31
CA SER A 232 -23.72 4.77 12.32
C SER A 232 -22.80 5.81 11.67
N THR A 233 -22.43 6.84 12.44
CA THR A 233 -21.49 7.86 11.99
C THR A 233 -20.16 7.25 11.53
N ASN A 234 -19.69 6.19 12.20
CA ASN A 234 -18.48 5.48 11.80
C ASN A 234 -18.64 4.77 10.46
N LEU A 235 -19.76 4.10 10.23
CA LEU A 235 -20.01 3.44 8.95
C LEU A 235 -20.10 4.46 7.81
N ALA A 236 -20.80 5.59 8.00
CA ALA A 236 -20.85 6.66 7.01
C ALA A 236 -19.45 7.20 6.66
N LYS A 237 -18.59 7.45 7.68
CA LYS A 237 -17.19 7.85 7.46
C LYS A 237 -16.42 6.80 6.66
N GLN A 238 -16.62 5.51 6.94
CA GLN A 238 -15.97 4.42 6.21
C GLN A 238 -16.45 4.33 4.76
N VAL A 239 -17.76 4.42 4.50
CA VAL A 239 -18.33 4.42 3.15
C VAL A 239 -17.76 5.58 2.33
N LYS A 240 -17.77 6.80 2.88
CA LYS A 240 -17.20 7.98 2.21
C LYS A 240 -15.71 7.83 1.92
N ARG A 241 -14.96 7.18 2.80
CA ARG A 241 -13.53 6.88 2.59
C ARG A 241 -13.36 5.89 1.45
N ALA A 242 -14.08 4.77 1.47
CA ALA A 242 -14.00 3.70 0.47
C ALA A 242 -14.35 4.19 -0.95
N LEU A 243 -15.42 4.98 -1.08
CA LEU A 243 -15.82 5.58 -2.37
C LEU A 243 -14.77 6.55 -2.92
N LYS A 244 -14.01 7.22 -2.05
CA LYS A 244 -12.89 8.08 -2.45
C LYS A 244 -11.64 7.27 -2.79
N GLN A 245 -11.32 6.28 -1.97
CA GLN A 245 -10.14 5.43 -2.09
C GLN A 245 -10.48 4.04 -1.52
N PRO A 246 -10.61 3.03 -2.38
CA PRO A 246 -10.80 1.64 -1.93
C PRO A 246 -9.60 1.15 -1.13
N LEU A 247 -9.81 0.24 -0.17
CA LEU A 247 -8.76 -0.30 0.69
C LEU A 247 -7.60 -0.89 -0.10
N ARG A 248 -7.89 -1.66 -1.17
CA ARG A 248 -6.84 -2.27 -2.04
C ARG A 248 -5.94 -1.22 -2.69
N MET A 249 -6.48 -0.04 -2.96
CA MET A 249 -5.76 1.04 -3.65
C MET A 249 -5.14 2.05 -2.66
N GLY A 250 -5.40 1.90 -1.35
CA GLY A 250 -4.88 2.78 -0.32
C GLY A 250 -3.46 2.39 0.12
N LEU A 251 -2.68 3.38 0.57
CA LEU A 251 -1.41 3.09 1.25
C LEU A 251 -1.73 2.54 2.65
N PRO A 252 -1.22 1.38 3.07
CA PRO A 252 -1.58 0.76 4.35
C PRO A 252 -1.47 1.71 5.54
N ARG A 253 -0.40 2.51 5.59
CA ARG A 253 -0.19 3.49 6.67
C ARG A 253 -1.09 4.72 6.63
N LEU A 254 -1.55 5.13 5.44
CA LEU A 254 -2.56 6.15 5.36
C LEU A 254 -3.92 5.60 5.80
N GLU A 255 -4.29 4.40 5.36
CA GLU A 255 -5.54 3.78 5.78
C GLU A 255 -5.57 3.54 7.30
N ALA A 256 -4.47 3.05 7.88
CA ALA A 256 -4.33 2.91 9.33
C ALA A 256 -4.54 4.23 10.08
N ARG A 257 -3.96 5.33 9.57
CA ARG A 257 -4.16 6.67 10.16
C ARG A 257 -5.62 7.09 10.18
N TYR A 258 -6.39 6.75 9.15
CA TYR A 258 -7.83 7.05 9.11
C TYR A 258 -8.65 6.07 9.95
N TYR A 259 -8.23 4.81 10.04
CA TYR A 259 -8.98 3.77 10.71
C TYR A 259 -8.82 3.77 12.23
N ILE A 260 -7.62 4.06 12.77
CA ILE A 260 -7.36 4.06 14.23
C ILE A 260 -8.39 4.93 15.01
N PRO A 261 -8.70 6.18 14.61
CA PRO A 261 -9.72 6.97 15.31
C PRO A 261 -11.12 6.36 15.24
N LEU A 262 -11.49 5.75 14.10
CA LEU A 262 -12.78 5.08 13.94
C LEU A 262 -12.86 3.85 14.85
N TYR A 263 -11.80 3.05 14.87
CA TYR A 263 -11.70 1.86 15.72
C TYR A 263 -11.81 2.23 17.20
N ARG A 264 -11.17 3.32 17.63
CA ARG A 264 -11.29 3.83 19.01
C ARG A 264 -12.72 4.22 19.38
N GLU A 265 -13.49 4.75 18.43
CA GLU A 265 -14.90 5.15 18.63
C GLU A 265 -15.86 3.94 18.67
N GLU A 266 -15.45 2.76 18.17
CA GLU A 266 -16.29 1.56 18.20
C GLU A 266 -16.46 1.05 19.65
N PRO A 267 -17.69 0.85 20.15
CA PRO A 267 -17.91 0.39 21.53
C PRO A 267 -17.30 -0.98 21.86
N SER A 268 -17.13 -1.84 20.85
CA SER A 268 -16.64 -3.21 20.98
C SER A 268 -15.18 -3.37 20.59
N HIS A 269 -14.41 -2.30 20.44
CA HIS A 269 -13.02 -2.40 20.03
C HIS A 269 -12.16 -3.15 21.05
N ASP A 270 -11.19 -3.91 20.54
CA ASP A 270 -10.21 -4.57 21.37
C ASP A 270 -9.14 -3.57 21.82
N LYS A 271 -8.96 -3.46 23.14
CA LYS A 271 -8.04 -2.49 23.74
C LYS A 271 -6.57 -2.84 23.48
N VAL A 272 -6.24 -4.13 23.34
CA VAL A 272 -4.89 -4.61 23.06
C VAL A 272 -4.51 -4.24 21.62
N LEU A 273 -5.41 -4.50 20.66
CA LEU A 273 -5.20 -4.12 19.26
C LEU A 273 -5.04 -2.60 19.11
N LEU A 274 -5.91 -1.82 19.74
CA LEU A 274 -5.82 -0.35 19.68
C LEU A 274 -4.51 0.16 20.28
N ALA A 275 -4.13 -0.32 21.46
CA ALA A 275 -2.89 0.09 22.12
C ALA A 275 -1.65 -0.26 21.28
N LEU A 276 -1.62 -1.47 20.70
CA LEU A 276 -0.53 -1.89 19.82
C LEU A 276 -0.47 -0.99 18.58
N ALA A 277 -1.60 -0.75 17.92
CA ALA A 277 -1.66 0.09 16.73
C ALA A 277 -1.20 1.53 16.99
N GLU A 278 -1.57 2.13 18.11
CA GLU A 278 -1.17 3.50 18.46
C GLU A 278 0.32 3.60 18.78
N LEU A 279 0.86 2.66 19.58
CA LEU A 279 2.28 2.65 19.93
C LEU A 279 3.14 2.39 18.70
N ASP A 280 2.79 1.36 17.93
CA ASP A 280 3.45 1.04 16.65
C ASP A 280 3.41 2.24 15.70
N PHE A 281 2.24 2.90 15.59
CA PHE A 281 2.08 4.02 14.69
C PHE A 281 3.01 5.18 15.02
N ASN A 282 3.12 5.50 16.30
CA ASN A 282 3.98 6.57 16.77
C ASN A 282 5.47 6.20 16.65
N LEU A 283 5.84 4.96 16.95
CA LEU A 283 7.23 4.48 16.84
C LEU A 283 7.74 4.59 15.40
N LEU A 284 6.96 4.07 14.44
CA LEU A 284 7.31 4.18 13.02
C LEU A 284 7.35 5.63 12.54
N ARG A 285 6.41 6.48 13.01
CA ARG A 285 6.43 7.91 12.68
C ARG A 285 7.73 8.57 13.13
N GLU A 286 8.19 8.29 14.35
CA GLU A 286 9.46 8.83 14.86
C GLU A 286 10.66 8.33 14.06
N GLN A 287 10.68 7.04 13.69
CA GLN A 287 11.71 6.46 12.84
C GLN A 287 11.75 7.15 11.46
N HIS A 288 10.60 7.24 10.77
CA HIS A 288 10.50 7.90 9.46
C HIS A 288 10.90 9.38 9.51
N GLN A 289 10.59 10.09 10.60
CA GLN A 289 11.06 11.47 10.81
C GLN A 289 12.58 11.57 10.96
N LYS A 290 13.20 10.63 11.68
CA LYS A 290 14.67 10.56 11.81
C LYS A 290 15.34 10.25 10.47
N GLU A 291 14.77 9.32 9.70
CA GLU A 291 15.22 8.96 8.35
C GLU A 291 15.12 10.15 7.40
N LEU A 292 13.96 10.81 7.34
CA LEU A 292 13.77 12.03 6.53
C LEU A 292 14.76 13.12 6.91
N GLY A 293 15.01 13.33 8.20
CA GLY A 293 16.01 14.30 8.68
C GLY A 293 17.44 13.98 8.23
N LYS A 294 17.81 12.70 8.04
CA LYS A 294 19.09 12.30 7.43
C LYS A 294 19.11 12.59 5.94
N ILE A 295 18.04 12.21 5.24
CA ILE A 295 17.91 12.38 3.78
C ILE A 295 17.90 13.86 3.39
N THR A 296 17.18 14.71 4.11
CA THR A 296 17.16 16.16 3.86
C THR A 296 18.53 16.80 4.08
N ARG A 297 19.33 16.34 5.06
CA ARG A 297 20.71 16.81 5.24
C ARG A 297 21.59 16.40 4.06
N TRP A 298 21.55 15.12 3.69
CA TRP A 298 22.25 14.62 2.51
C TRP A 298 21.89 15.40 1.24
N TRP A 299 20.60 15.70 1.03
CA TRP A 299 20.12 16.47 -0.12
C TRP A 299 20.67 17.90 -0.14
N LYS A 300 20.73 18.54 1.03
CA LYS A 300 21.35 19.87 1.20
C LYS A 300 22.85 19.85 0.96
N ASP A 301 23.55 18.80 1.40
CA ASP A 301 25.00 18.66 1.21
C ASP A 301 25.39 18.52 -0.27
N ILE A 302 24.49 17.95 -1.10
CA ILE A 302 24.66 17.93 -2.56
C ILE A 302 24.56 19.33 -3.16
N ASP A 303 23.80 20.23 -2.52
CA ASP A 303 23.55 21.60 -2.96
C ASP A 303 22.85 21.65 -4.33
N VAL A 304 21.78 20.86 -4.46
CA VAL A 304 21.02 20.69 -5.70
C VAL A 304 20.46 22.01 -6.20
N ALA A 305 19.93 22.85 -5.31
CA ALA A 305 19.34 24.13 -5.68
C ALA A 305 20.33 25.04 -6.44
N ARG A 306 21.63 25.00 -6.10
CA ARG A 306 22.65 25.75 -6.81
C ARG A 306 23.20 25.02 -8.04
N LYS A 307 23.44 23.70 -7.94
CA LYS A 307 24.06 22.91 -9.01
C LYS A 307 23.10 22.57 -10.16
N PHE A 308 21.82 22.43 -9.84
CA PHE A 308 20.74 22.07 -10.75
C PHE A 308 19.55 23.01 -10.52
N PRO A 309 19.67 24.30 -10.87
CA PRO A 309 18.64 25.31 -10.59
C PRO A 309 17.32 25.06 -11.34
N PHE A 310 17.34 24.21 -12.37
CA PHE A 310 16.16 23.76 -13.11
C PHE A 310 15.42 22.61 -12.42
N ALA A 311 16.08 21.88 -11.51
CA ALA A 311 15.53 20.68 -10.91
C ALA A 311 14.52 21.00 -9.81
N ARG A 312 13.45 20.22 -9.74
CA ARG A 312 12.39 20.38 -8.73
C ARG A 312 12.85 19.84 -7.38
N ASP A 313 12.61 20.57 -6.29
CA ASP A 313 12.84 20.04 -4.93
C ASP A 313 11.63 19.23 -4.48
N ARG A 314 11.78 17.90 -4.45
CA ARG A 314 10.72 16.93 -4.12
C ARG A 314 11.12 15.92 -3.07
N ILE A 315 12.16 16.22 -2.28
CA ILE A 315 12.80 15.21 -1.42
C ILE A 315 11.82 14.61 -0.38
N VAL A 316 10.86 15.39 0.09
CA VAL A 316 9.84 14.95 1.05
C VAL A 316 8.82 14.04 0.37
N GLU A 317 8.37 14.39 -0.83
CA GLU A 317 7.41 13.63 -1.63
C GLU A 317 7.99 12.29 -2.07
N LEU A 318 9.27 12.27 -2.45
CA LEU A 318 9.98 11.04 -2.82
C LEU A 318 10.18 10.12 -1.61
N PHE A 319 10.54 10.67 -0.44
CA PHE A 319 10.60 9.88 0.79
C PHE A 319 9.23 9.34 1.19
N PHE A 320 8.18 10.16 1.07
CA PHE A 320 6.81 9.75 1.34
C PHE A 320 6.37 8.61 0.41
N TRP A 321 6.69 8.70 -0.88
CA TRP A 321 6.40 7.65 -1.84
C TRP A 321 7.09 6.34 -1.46
N ILE A 322 8.40 6.38 -1.18
CA ILE A 322 9.15 5.19 -0.80
C ILE A 322 8.68 4.59 0.53
N SER A 323 8.28 5.44 1.48
CA SER A 323 7.64 4.99 2.72
C SER A 323 6.27 4.37 2.49
N GLY A 324 5.59 4.68 1.38
CA GLY A 324 4.36 4.04 0.96
C GLY A 324 4.56 2.65 0.34
N VAL A 325 5.77 2.37 -0.15
CA VAL A 325 6.16 1.04 -0.68
C VAL A 325 6.67 0.14 0.46
N TYR A 326 7.56 0.66 1.30
CA TYR A 326 8.19 -0.07 2.41
C TYR A 326 8.02 0.74 3.70
N PHE A 327 6.96 0.50 4.46
CA PHE A 327 6.71 1.27 5.68
C PHE A 327 7.28 0.61 6.94
N GLU A 328 7.54 -0.69 6.87
CA GLU A 328 7.95 -1.57 7.97
C GLU A 328 9.35 -1.18 8.49
N PRO A 329 9.63 -1.33 9.79
CA PRO A 329 10.83 -0.78 10.41
C PRO A 329 12.13 -1.37 9.83
N GLU A 330 12.14 -2.65 9.44
CA GLU A 330 13.29 -3.37 8.88
C GLU A 330 13.79 -2.79 7.55
N PHE A 331 12.93 -2.08 6.81
CA PHE A 331 13.28 -1.49 5.52
C PHE A 331 13.89 -0.09 5.61
N ALA A 332 14.36 0.33 6.80
CA ALA A 332 14.99 1.65 7.01
C ALA A 332 16.11 1.97 6.00
N VAL A 333 17.02 1.02 5.80
CA VAL A 333 18.15 1.16 4.87
C VAL A 333 17.66 1.21 3.43
N ALA A 334 16.70 0.35 3.07
CA ALA A 334 16.11 0.33 1.74
C ALA A 334 15.41 1.67 1.43
N ARG A 335 14.63 2.21 2.37
CA ARG A 335 13.99 3.53 2.22
C ARG A 335 15.01 4.63 2.01
N GLU A 336 16.10 4.64 2.79
CA GLU A 336 17.17 5.62 2.63
C GLU A 336 17.81 5.55 1.24
N ILE A 337 18.24 4.36 0.83
CA ILE A 337 18.92 4.16 -0.47
C ILE A 337 17.97 4.50 -1.62
N LEU A 338 16.76 3.96 -1.62
CA LEU A 338 15.80 4.15 -2.72
C LEU A 338 15.37 5.62 -2.83
N THR A 339 15.18 6.32 -1.72
CA THR A 339 14.85 7.75 -1.76
C THR A 339 15.99 8.55 -2.42
N LYS A 340 17.24 8.25 -2.07
CA LYS A 340 18.41 8.90 -2.70
C LYS A 340 18.50 8.62 -4.19
N VAL A 341 18.31 7.35 -4.58
CA VAL A 341 18.33 6.93 -5.99
C VAL A 341 17.22 7.64 -6.77
N ILE A 342 15.99 7.65 -6.27
CA ILE A 342 14.87 8.29 -6.96
C ILE A 342 15.03 9.82 -7.02
N ALA A 343 15.61 10.45 -5.98
CA ALA A 343 15.90 11.88 -6.01
C ALA A 343 16.93 12.26 -7.08
N LEU A 344 17.94 11.41 -7.31
CA LEU A 344 18.88 11.61 -8.41
C LEU A 344 18.22 11.32 -9.77
N LEU A 345 17.39 10.28 -9.86
CA LEU A 345 16.62 9.97 -11.06
C LEU A 345 15.63 11.09 -11.41
N SER A 346 15.06 11.82 -10.45
CA SER A 346 14.18 12.95 -10.75
C SER A 346 14.94 14.13 -11.35
N ILE A 347 16.20 14.35 -10.97
CA ILE A 347 17.05 15.35 -11.65
C ILE A 347 17.32 14.88 -13.09
N LEU A 348 17.64 13.60 -13.27
CA LEU A 348 17.87 13.03 -14.61
C LEU A 348 16.62 13.16 -15.49
N ASP A 349 15.44 12.89 -14.93
CA ASP A 349 14.14 13.09 -15.61
C ASP A 349 13.97 14.54 -16.07
N ASP A 350 14.22 15.52 -15.19
CA ASP A 350 14.16 16.96 -15.53
C ASP A 350 15.17 17.31 -16.66
N ILE A 351 16.35 16.68 -16.69
CA ILE A 351 17.34 16.84 -17.76
C ILE A 351 16.79 16.32 -19.10
N TYR A 352 16.25 15.10 -19.14
CA TYR A 352 15.78 14.49 -20.39
C TYR A 352 14.48 15.09 -20.91
N ASP A 353 13.60 15.57 -20.04
CA ASP A 353 12.25 16.02 -20.41
C ASP A 353 12.21 17.51 -20.82
N VAL A 354 12.98 18.36 -20.14
CA VAL A 354 12.87 19.83 -20.30
C VAL A 354 14.19 20.49 -20.68
N TYR A 355 15.32 20.04 -20.13
CA TYR A 355 16.53 20.87 -20.14
C TYR A 355 17.55 20.52 -21.24
N GLY A 356 17.87 19.24 -21.42
CA GLY A 356 18.95 18.80 -22.31
C GLY A 356 18.57 18.87 -23.78
N THR A 357 19.50 19.32 -24.62
CA THR A 357 19.34 19.19 -26.08
C THR A 357 19.56 17.75 -26.52
N LEU A 358 19.06 17.37 -27.70
CA LEU A 358 19.25 16.00 -28.20
C LEU A 358 20.72 15.59 -28.25
N GLU A 359 21.59 16.50 -28.70
CA GLU A 359 23.04 16.28 -28.78
C GLU A 359 23.66 16.02 -27.40
N GLU A 360 23.27 16.80 -26.38
CA GLU A 360 23.73 16.61 -24.99
C GLU A 360 23.21 15.30 -24.40
N LEU A 361 21.95 14.97 -24.65
CA LEU A 361 21.31 13.76 -24.14
C LEU A 361 21.90 12.48 -24.74
N VAL A 362 22.34 12.51 -26.01
CA VAL A 362 23.07 11.38 -26.62
C VAL A 362 24.37 11.13 -25.85
N ILE A 363 25.15 12.18 -25.61
CA ILE A 363 26.43 12.09 -24.88
C ILE A 363 26.21 11.58 -23.45
N LEU A 364 25.21 12.13 -22.75
CA LEU A 364 24.84 11.70 -21.40
C LEU A 364 24.42 10.23 -21.36
N THR A 365 23.62 9.79 -22.32
CA THR A 365 23.16 8.39 -22.43
C THR A 365 24.35 7.44 -22.63
N GLU A 366 25.26 7.78 -23.55
CA GLU A 366 26.48 7.00 -23.78
C GLU A 366 27.37 6.93 -22.54
N ALA A 367 27.53 8.04 -21.81
CA ALA A 367 28.32 8.09 -20.58
C ALA A 367 27.73 7.17 -19.49
N ILE A 368 26.41 7.17 -19.33
CA ILE A 368 25.71 6.27 -18.40
C ILE A 368 25.92 4.81 -18.82
N GLN A 369 25.74 4.48 -20.10
CA GLN A 369 25.93 3.12 -20.61
C GLN A 369 27.36 2.60 -20.39
N LYS A 370 28.38 3.42 -20.69
CA LYS A 370 29.79 3.07 -20.46
C LYS A 370 30.08 2.85 -18.97
N SER A 371 29.56 3.72 -18.10
CA SER A 371 29.74 3.60 -16.65
C SER A 371 29.11 2.34 -16.08
N VAL A 372 27.92 1.95 -16.56
CA VAL A 372 27.25 0.71 -16.16
C VAL A 372 28.06 -0.53 -16.59
N ILE A 373 28.63 -0.52 -17.80
CA ILE A 373 29.50 -1.60 -18.29
C ILE A 373 30.75 -1.74 -17.40
N HIS A 374 31.37 -0.63 -16.99
CA HIS A 374 32.54 -0.64 -16.08
C HIS A 374 32.24 -1.15 -14.68
N ILE A 375 30.99 -1.01 -14.19
CA ILE A 375 30.58 -1.49 -12.87
C ILE A 375 30.19 -2.98 -12.91
N LEU A 376 29.61 -3.46 -14.02
CA LEU A 376 29.09 -4.83 -14.15
C LEU A 376 30.11 -5.86 -14.64
N LEU A 377 31.20 -5.43 -15.28
CA LEU A 377 32.31 -6.33 -15.61
C LEU A 377 33.24 -6.45 -14.40
N PRO A 378 33.59 -7.67 -13.93
CA PRO A 378 34.66 -7.82 -12.95
C PRO A 378 35.89 -7.15 -13.54
N ARG A 379 36.61 -6.35 -12.74
CA ARG A 379 37.92 -5.80 -13.11
C ARG A 379 38.86 -6.96 -13.42
N THR A 380 38.84 -7.45 -14.64
CA THR A 380 39.86 -8.34 -15.17
C THR A 380 41.08 -7.47 -15.42
N SER A 381 42.25 -8.02 -15.10
CA SER A 381 43.57 -7.38 -15.04
C SER A 381 44.12 -6.79 -16.35
N GLU A 382 43.26 -6.56 -17.35
CA GLU A 382 43.63 -5.90 -18.61
C GLU A 382 43.27 -4.41 -18.65
N PHE A 383 42.48 -3.90 -17.70
CA PHE A 383 42.12 -2.48 -17.67
C PHE A 383 43.22 -1.53 -17.15
N ASP A 384 44.26 -2.05 -16.51
CA ASP A 384 45.40 -1.24 -16.01
C ASP A 384 46.44 -0.87 -17.09
N ARG A 385 46.19 -1.17 -18.38
CA ARG A 385 47.11 -0.82 -19.48
C ARG A 385 46.82 0.49 -20.20
N PHE A 386 45.79 1.22 -19.82
CA PHE A 386 45.51 2.57 -20.33
C PHE A 386 45.41 3.57 -19.17
N HIS A 387 46.56 3.84 -18.54
CA HIS A 387 46.80 5.02 -17.73
C HIS A 387 48.20 5.57 -18.00
#